data_AF-A0A0D3K8H6-F1
#
_entry.id   AF-A0A0D3K8H6-F1
#
_cell.length_a   1.000
_cell.length_b   1.000
_cell.length_c   1.000
_cell.angle_alpha   90.00
_cell.angle_beta   90.00
_cell.angle_gamma   90.00
#
_symmetry.space_group_name_H-M   'P 1'
#
loop_
_entity.id
_entity.type
_entity.pdbx_description
1 polymer ?
#
loop_
_entity_poly.entity_id
_entity_poly.type
_entity_poly.pdbx_seq_one_letter_code
_entity_poly.pdbx_strand_id
1 'polypeptide(L)'
;MPSPDAAARHTGAGVARRQAHHERMRDERAREAAAGDAELPPEDDAVEMASAAQLLDSVAEVGPNYTLLRSKETKAKRRKRQREDARAYRCMRMCMHMSI
;
A
#
# COMPACT_ATOMS: atom_id res chain seq x y z
N MET A 1 49.19 -3.67 -6.01
CA MET A 1 47.88 -3.42 -5.36
C MET A 1 47.30 -4.77 -4.99
N PRO A 2 47.03 -5.08 -3.70
CA PRO A 2 46.40 -6.36 -3.36
C PRO A 2 44.94 -6.38 -3.81
N SER A 3 44.47 -7.57 -4.24
CA SER A 3 43.16 -7.85 -4.84
C SER A 3 41.99 -7.54 -3.89
N PRO A 4 40.84 -7.03 -4.38
CA PRO A 4 39.66 -6.76 -3.56
C PRO A 4 38.88 -8.05 -3.24
N ASP A 5 39.59 -9.11 -2.87
CA ASP A 5 39.00 -10.34 -2.36
C ASP A 5 39.24 -10.44 -0.85
N ALA A 6 38.96 -9.33 -0.16
CA ALA A 6 38.65 -9.36 1.26
C ALA A 6 37.23 -9.90 1.38
N ALA A 7 37.12 -11.22 1.17
CA ALA A 7 35.97 -12.08 1.36
C ALA A 7 34.88 -11.41 2.23
N ALA A 8 33.76 -11.07 1.61
CA ALA A 8 32.50 -10.87 2.32
C ALA A 8 32.14 -12.21 2.98
N ARG A 9 32.76 -12.47 4.14
CA ARG A 9 32.48 -13.64 4.97
C ARG A 9 31.03 -13.54 5.38
N HIS A 10 30.18 -14.38 4.81
CA HIS A 10 28.82 -14.59 5.29
C HIS A 10 28.90 -15.23 6.69
N THR A 11 28.92 -14.41 7.73
CA THR A 11 29.05 -14.84 9.13
C THR A 11 27.74 -15.32 9.76
N GLY A 12 26.69 -15.57 8.98
CA GLY A 12 25.39 -16.01 9.50
C GLY A 12 24.69 -14.99 10.41
N ALA A 13 25.26 -13.81 10.65
CA ALA A 13 24.73 -12.78 11.54
C ALA A 13 23.32 -12.31 11.14
N GLY A 14 22.99 -12.37 9.84
CA GLY A 14 21.62 -12.10 9.36
C GLY A 14 20.60 -13.16 9.78
N VAL A 15 21.01 -14.43 9.88
CA VAL A 15 20.16 -15.54 10.35
C VAL A 15 19.92 -15.41 11.84
N ALA A 16 20.96 -15.16 12.63
CA ALA A 16 20.85 -14.93 14.08
C ALA A 16 19.92 -13.74 14.41
N ARG A 17 20.02 -12.64 13.65
CA ARG A 17 19.11 -11.49 13.81
C ARG A 17 17.65 -11.82 13.49
N ARG A 18 17.39 -12.63 12.46
CA ARG A 18 16.03 -13.08 12.13
C ARG A 18 15.48 -14.00 13.20
N GLN A 19 16.29 -14.93 13.70
CA GLN A 19 15.89 -15.86 14.75
C GLN A 19 15.53 -15.14 16.05
N ALA A 20 16.39 -14.23 16.51
CA ALA A 20 16.13 -13.42 17.71
C ALA A 20 14.87 -12.53 17.56
N HIS A 21 14.56 -12.07 16.35
CA HIS A 21 13.31 -11.35 16.09
C HIS A 21 12.08 -12.25 16.25
N HIS A 22 12.11 -13.46 15.67
CA HIS A 22 11.00 -14.40 15.78
C HIS A 22 10.77 -14.89 17.20
N GLU A 23 11.84 -15.06 18.00
CA GLU A 23 11.74 -15.44 19.41
C GLU A 23 11.00 -14.37 20.23
N ARG A 24 11.33 -13.07 20.03
CA ARG A 24 10.60 -11.98 20.70
C ARG A 24 9.11 -11.97 20.41
N MET A 25 8.73 -12.18 19.14
CA MET A 25 7.31 -12.24 18.74
C MET A 25 6.58 -13.44 19.38
N ARG A 26 7.29 -14.56 19.55
CA ARG A 26 6.73 -15.76 20.17
C ARG A 26 6.50 -15.54 21.67
N ASP A 27 7.45 -14.91 22.35
CA ASP A 27 7.35 -14.62 23.78
C ASP A 27 6.26 -13.59 24.08
N GLU A 28 6.13 -12.56 23.25
CA GLU A 28 5.05 -11.58 23.32
C GLU A 28 3.68 -12.25 23.17
N ARG A 29 3.52 -13.08 22.13
CA ARG A 29 2.29 -13.86 21.91
C ARG A 29 1.98 -14.83 23.06
N ALA A 30 3.00 -15.44 23.65
CA ALA A 30 2.82 -16.32 24.80
C ALA A 30 2.35 -15.55 26.05
N ARG A 31 2.84 -14.32 26.24
CA ARG A 31 2.38 -13.44 27.33
C ARG A 31 0.96 -12.93 27.10
N GLU A 32 0.61 -12.55 25.88
CA GLU A 32 -0.75 -12.15 25.52
C GLU A 32 -1.74 -13.31 25.72
N ALA A 33 -1.39 -14.52 25.27
CA ALA A 33 -2.22 -15.70 25.48
C ALA A 33 -2.39 -16.06 26.97
N ALA A 34 -1.35 -15.84 27.78
CA ALA A 34 -1.42 -16.04 29.23
C ALA A 34 -2.22 -14.95 29.96
N ALA A 35 -2.35 -13.76 29.37
CA ALA A 35 -3.18 -12.66 29.89
C ALA A 35 -4.66 -12.77 29.44
N GLY A 36 -4.99 -13.74 28.60
CA GLY A 36 -6.32 -13.94 28.04
C GLY A 36 -7.28 -14.65 28.99
N ASP A 37 -7.79 -13.91 29.98
CA ASP A 37 -9.14 -14.13 30.53
C ASP A 37 -9.80 -12.75 30.65
N ALA A 38 -10.18 -12.21 29.49
CA ALA A 38 -11.05 -11.05 29.43
C ALA A 38 -12.47 -11.58 29.31
N GLU A 39 -13.23 -11.49 30.40
CA GLU A 39 -14.68 -11.69 30.40
C GLU A 39 -15.28 -10.82 29.30
N LEU A 40 -15.97 -11.46 28.35
CA LEU A 40 -16.61 -10.78 27.25
C LEU A 40 -17.66 -9.83 27.84
N PRO A 41 -17.75 -8.57 27.36
CA PRO A 41 -18.90 -7.74 27.70
C PRO A 41 -20.18 -8.49 27.29
N PRO A 42 -21.28 -8.35 28.05
CA PRO A 42 -22.54 -8.96 27.66
C PRO A 42 -22.87 -8.53 26.24
N GLU A 43 -23.33 -9.49 25.43
CA GLU A 43 -23.79 -9.24 24.08
C GLU A 43 -24.97 -8.25 24.17
N ASP A 44 -24.73 -6.98 23.90
CA ASP A 44 -25.79 -6.01 23.65
C ASP A 44 -26.39 -6.32 22.27
N ASP A 45 -27.22 -7.37 22.21
CA ASP A 45 -27.91 -7.86 21.01
C ASP A 45 -28.99 -6.91 20.47
N ALA A 46 -28.99 -5.64 20.91
CA ALA A 46 -29.94 -4.62 20.48
C ALA A 46 -29.51 -3.93 19.17
N VAL A 47 -28.98 -4.70 18.21
CA VAL A 47 -28.82 -4.19 16.85
C VAL A 47 -30.21 -4.20 16.23
N GLU A 48 -30.81 -3.01 16.11
CA GLU A 48 -32.06 -2.83 15.37
C GLU A 48 -31.91 -3.46 13.98
N MET A 49 -32.70 -4.51 13.72
CA MET A 49 -32.64 -5.27 12.48
C MET A 49 -33.22 -4.45 11.34
N ALA A 50 -32.41 -3.55 10.79
CA ALA A 50 -32.76 -2.80 9.60
C ALA A 50 -32.88 -3.75 8.40
N SER A 51 -34.01 -3.70 7.69
CA SER A 51 -34.18 -4.48 6.47
C SER A 51 -33.19 -3.99 5.42
N ALA A 52 -32.54 -4.93 4.72
CA ALA A 52 -31.65 -4.60 3.61
C ALA A 52 -32.35 -3.75 2.54
N ALA A 53 -33.65 -3.94 2.32
CA ALA A 53 -34.44 -3.12 1.40
C ALA A 53 -34.54 -1.66 1.86
N GLN A 54 -34.78 -1.42 3.15
CA GLN A 54 -34.87 -0.06 3.71
C GLN A 54 -33.53 0.68 3.59
N LEU A 55 -32.42 -0.03 3.81
CA LEU A 55 -31.08 0.55 3.63
C LEU A 55 -30.82 0.90 2.16
N LEU A 56 -31.20 0.03 1.22
CA LEU A 56 -31.02 0.28 -0.21
C LEU A 56 -31.90 1.42 -0.73
N ASP A 57 -33.15 1.52 -0.26
CA ASP A 57 -34.04 2.64 -0.61
C ASP A 57 -33.47 3.97 -0.10
N SER A 58 -32.93 4.01 1.13
CA SER A 58 -32.30 5.21 1.67
C SER A 58 -31.06 5.65 0.87
N VAL A 59 -30.26 4.71 0.36
CA VAL A 59 -29.11 5.00 -0.50
C VAL A 59 -29.54 5.45 -1.90
N ALA A 60 -30.68 4.95 -2.40
CA ALA A 60 -31.25 5.42 -3.66
C ALA A 60 -31.77 6.86 -3.56
N GLU A 61 -32.33 7.26 -2.41
CA GLU A 61 -32.84 8.61 -2.15
C GLU A 61 -31.72 9.62 -1.84
N VAL A 62 -30.78 9.28 -0.96
CA VAL A 62 -29.70 10.17 -0.51
C VAL A 62 -28.50 10.16 -1.48
N GLY A 63 -28.41 9.13 -2.32
CA GLY A 63 -27.23 8.85 -3.13
C GLY A 63 -26.07 8.29 -2.28
N PRO A 64 -24.96 7.89 -2.92
CA PRO A 64 -23.79 7.39 -2.19
C PRO A 64 -23.24 8.47 -1.24
N ASN A 65 -23.07 8.13 0.05
CA ASN A 65 -22.47 8.97 1.09
C ASN A 65 -20.94 9.15 0.93
N TYR A 66 -20.44 9.03 -0.29
CA TYR A 66 -19.05 9.28 -0.61
C TYR A 66 -18.99 9.93 -1.98
N THR A 67 -18.15 10.96 -2.09
CA THR A 67 -17.85 11.52 -3.40
C THR A 67 -17.07 10.50 -4.20
N LEU A 68 -17.60 10.07 -5.34
CA LEU A 68 -16.82 9.34 -6.33
C LEU A 68 -15.67 10.23 -6.79
N LEU A 69 -14.44 9.90 -6.37
CA LEU A 69 -13.26 10.61 -6.85
C LEU A 69 -13.26 10.57 -8.37
N ARG A 70 -13.02 11.73 -8.99
CA ARG A 70 -12.87 11.85 -10.44
C ARG A 70 -11.92 10.76 -10.93
N SER A 71 -12.33 10.06 -11.98
CA SER A 71 -11.55 8.96 -12.54
C SER A 71 -10.11 9.43 -12.83
N LYS A 72 -9.14 8.71 -12.26
CA LYS A 72 -7.72 8.98 -12.49
C LYS A 72 -7.45 8.90 -14.00
N GLU A 73 -6.56 9.75 -14.49
CA GLU A 73 -6.13 9.68 -15.88
C GLU A 73 -5.65 8.25 -16.20
N THR A 74 -6.16 7.68 -17.30
CA THR A 74 -5.76 6.32 -17.68
C THR A 74 -4.29 6.29 -18.07
N LYS A 75 -3.61 5.17 -17.79
CA LYS A 75 -2.21 4.95 -18.19
C LYS A 75 -1.99 5.19 -19.70
N ALA A 76 -3.01 4.93 -20.52
CA ALA A 76 -2.98 5.20 -21.96
C ALA A 76 -2.92 6.70 -22.28
N LYS A 77 -3.80 7.52 -21.69
CA LYS A 77 -3.79 8.98 -21.86
C LYS A 77 -2.47 9.60 -21.40
N ARG A 78 -1.97 9.17 -20.24
CA ARG A 78 -0.68 9.63 -19.70
C ARG A 78 0.48 9.33 -20.66
N ARG A 79 0.55 8.11 -21.20
CA ARG A 79 1.61 7.74 -22.16
C ARG A 79 1.50 8.50 -23.48
N LYS A 80 0.28 8.81 -23.94
CA LYS A 80 0.07 9.63 -25.15
C LYS A 80 0.67 11.02 -24.95
N ARG A 81 0.34 11.69 -23.83
CA ARG A 81 0.91 13.00 -23.48
C ARG A 81 2.44 12.98 -23.41
N GLN A 82 3.03 12.02 -22.70
CA GLN A 82 4.49 11.90 -22.61
C GLN A 82 5.18 11.72 -23.96
N ARG A 83 4.55 11.01 -24.91
CA ARG A 83 5.07 10.86 -26.27
C ARG A 83 4.99 12.16 -27.06
N GLU A 84 3.91 12.92 -26.89
CA GLU A 84 3.72 14.24 -27.50
C GLU A 84 4.71 15.25 -26.93
N ASP A 85 4.87 15.31 -25.62
CA ASP A 85 5.86 16.15 -24.94
C ASP A 85 7.28 15.80 -25.40
N ALA A 86 7.61 14.51 -25.50
CA ALA A 86 8.90 14.06 -26.02
C ALA A 86 9.10 14.40 -27.51
N ARG A 87 8.03 14.42 -28.32
CA ARG A 87 8.09 14.88 -29.72
C ARG A 87 8.32 16.38 -29.79
N ALA A 88 7.61 17.17 -29.00
CA ALA A 88 7.79 18.61 -28.92
C ALA A 88 9.21 18.96 -28.47
N TYR A 89 9.71 18.30 -27.42
CA TYR A 89 11.08 18.47 -26.95
C TYR A 89 12.13 18.14 -28.02
N ARG A 90 11.96 17.02 -28.74
CA ARG A 90 12.85 16.66 -29.86
C ARG A 90 12.81 17.69 -30.99
N CYS A 91 11.63 18.20 -31.33
CA CYS A 91 11.47 19.24 -32.35
C CYS A 91 12.23 20.52 -31.94
N MET A 92 11.99 21.01 -30.72
CA MET A 92 12.66 22.20 -30.19
C MET A 92 14.19 22.01 -30.16
N ARG A 93 14.66 20.84 -29.74
CA ARG A 93 16.10 20.53 -29.72
C ARG A 93 16.72 20.54 -31.12
N MET A 94 16.04 19.97 -32.11
CA MET A 94 16.53 19.96 -33.50
C MET A 94 16.59 21.38 -34.07
N CYS A 95 15.58 22.21 -33.82
CA CYS A 95 15.59 23.62 -34.22
C CYS A 95 16.79 24.38 -33.60
N MET A 96 17.05 24.23 -32.30
CA MET A 96 18.22 24.88 -31.68
C MET A 96 19.54 24.41 -32.27
N HIS A 97 19.66 23.13 -32.65
CA HIS A 97 20.91 22.59 -33.21
C HIS A 97 21.19 23.06 -34.64
N MET A 98 20.15 23.38 -35.41
CA MET A 98 20.28 23.90 -36.78
C MET A 98 20.50 25.42 -36.84
N SER A 99 20.35 26.13 -35.70
CA SER A 99 20.57 27.57 -35.59
C SER A 99 21.98 27.97 -35.11
N ILE A 100 22.86 26.99 -34.91
CA ILE A 100 24.31 27.16 -34.62
C ILE A 100 25.08 26.80 -35.89
#